data_AF-A0A1B1LTG7-F1
#
_entry.id   AF-A0A1B1LTG7-F1
#
_cell.length_a   1.000
_cell.length_b   1.000
_cell.length_c   1.000
_cell.angle_alpha   90.00
_cell.angle_beta   90.00
_cell.angle_gamma   90.00
#
_symmetry.space_group_name_H-M   'P 1'
#
loop_
_entity.id
_entity.type
_entity.pdbx_description
1 polymer ?
#
loop_
_entity_poly.entity_id
_entity_poly.type
_entity_poly.pdbx_seq_one_letter_code
_entity_poly.pdbx_strand_id
1 'polypeptide(L)'
;PSPSDPSEREFLHWIVTDIPGTTSTAFGKEIVGYEMPKPVIGIHRFVFAVFQQKARQSVAPPRSRRFFNTRNFAQTNGLGSPVSAVYFNAQRETAARNR
;
A
#
# COMPACT_ATOMS: atom_id res chain seq x y z
N PRO A 1 -8.28 13.07 -6.89
CA PRO A 1 -8.60 12.71 -5.49
C PRO A 1 -7.86 13.58 -4.45
N SER A 2 -8.58 14.01 -3.41
CA SER A 2 -8.03 14.72 -2.25
C SER A 2 -8.45 14.01 -0.96
N PRO A 3 -7.84 14.31 0.20
CA PRO A 3 -8.32 13.75 1.46
C PRO A 3 -9.78 14.11 1.77
N SER A 4 -10.23 15.28 1.33
CA SER A 4 -11.60 15.79 1.53
C SER A 4 -12.61 15.25 0.51
N ASP A 5 -12.13 14.78 -0.65
CA ASP A 5 -12.91 14.09 -1.68
C ASP A 5 -12.13 12.85 -2.17
N PRO A 6 -12.21 11.74 -1.41
CA PRO A 6 -11.39 10.55 -1.61
C PRO A 6 -11.99 9.60 -2.65
N SER A 7 -12.35 10.12 -3.83
CA SER A 7 -13.06 9.41 -4.90
C SER A 7 -12.37 8.17 -5.48
N GLU A 8 -11.08 7.95 -5.19
CA GLU A 8 -10.32 6.76 -5.63
C GLU A 8 -9.74 5.97 -4.44
N ARG A 9 -10.25 6.19 -3.22
CA ARG A 9 -9.72 5.53 -2.02
C ARG A 9 -10.04 4.04 -2.00
N GLU A 10 -9.10 3.16 -1.65
CA GLU A 10 -7.65 3.37 -1.52
C GLU A 10 -6.97 3.22 -2.89
N PHE A 11 -5.83 3.90 -3.08
CA PHE A 11 -4.96 3.67 -4.24
C PHE A 11 -3.81 2.76 -3.84
N LEU A 12 -3.64 1.65 -4.54
CA LEU A 12 -2.61 0.66 -4.26
C LEU A 12 -1.27 1.05 -4.90
N HIS A 13 -0.29 1.35 -4.05
CA HIS A 13 1.06 1.69 -4.49
C HIS A 13 1.95 0.46 -4.71
N TRP A 14 1.86 -0.56 -3.86
CA TRP A 14 2.83 -1.66 -3.85
C TRP A 14 2.29 -2.90 -3.15
N ILE A 15 2.58 -4.11 -3.66
CA ILE A 15 2.39 -5.37 -2.94
C ILE A 15 3.56 -6.30 -3.19
N VAL A 16 4.17 -6.76 -2.10
CA VAL A 16 5.14 -7.85 -2.07
C VAL A 16 4.61 -8.94 -1.15
N THR A 17 4.58 -10.18 -1.64
CA THR A 17 4.13 -11.36 -0.90
C THR A 17 5.28 -12.30 -0.61
N ASP A 18 5.04 -13.36 0.15
CA ASP A 18 5.97 -14.47 0.38
C ASP A 18 7.33 -14.05 0.94
N ILE A 19 7.38 -12.91 1.66
CA ILE A 19 8.59 -12.42 2.33
C ILE A 19 8.94 -13.40 3.46
N PRO A 20 10.12 -14.04 3.44
CA PRO A 20 10.55 -14.87 4.57
C PRO A 20 10.68 -14.04 5.85
N GLY A 21 10.33 -14.63 7.00
CA GLY A 21 10.51 -13.98 8.30
C GLY A 21 11.96 -13.49 8.48
N THR A 22 12.12 -12.37 9.18
CA THR A 22 13.41 -11.70 9.45
C THR A 22 14.19 -11.23 8.22
N THR A 23 13.57 -11.21 7.02
CA THR A 23 14.18 -10.66 5.80
C THR A 23 13.49 -9.36 5.36
N SER A 24 13.75 -8.91 4.13
CA SER A 24 13.15 -7.70 3.54
C SER A 24 12.33 -8.03 2.29
N THR A 25 11.65 -7.02 1.77
CA THR A 25 10.86 -7.11 0.53
C THR A 25 11.68 -7.58 -0.68
N ALA A 26 13.00 -7.45 -0.66
CA ALA A 26 13.90 -7.94 -1.71
C ALA A 26 13.86 -9.47 -1.88
N PHE A 27 13.43 -10.21 -0.86
CA PHE A 27 13.34 -11.67 -0.87
C PHE A 27 11.90 -12.18 -1.09
N GLY A 28 10.94 -11.27 -1.21
CA GLY A 28 9.56 -11.61 -1.50
C GLY A 28 9.26 -11.66 -3.00
N LYS A 29 8.01 -11.93 -3.33
CA LYS A 29 7.46 -11.88 -4.69
C LYS A 29 6.68 -10.58 -4.86
N GLU A 30 7.19 -9.68 -5.71
CA GLU A 30 6.45 -8.49 -6.09
C GLU A 30 5.31 -8.87 -7.04
N ILE A 31 4.06 -8.68 -6.60
CA ILE A 31 2.86 -8.97 -7.42
C ILE A 31 2.18 -7.70 -7.91
N VAL A 32 2.50 -6.56 -7.30
CA VAL A 32 2.12 -5.22 -7.79
C VAL A 32 3.33 -4.32 -7.61
N GLY A 33 3.94 -3.89 -8.73
CA GLY A 33 5.14 -3.05 -8.74
C GLY A 33 4.96 -1.74 -7.98
N TYR A 34 6.03 -1.24 -7.33
CA TYR A 34 5.97 0.04 -6.62
C TYR A 34 5.65 1.20 -7.56
N GLU A 35 4.58 1.95 -7.24
CA GLU A 35 4.22 3.18 -7.93
C GLU A 35 4.45 4.38 -6.99
N MET A 36 5.30 5.31 -7.42
CA MET A 36 5.70 6.46 -6.61
C MET A 36 4.50 7.34 -6.22
N PRO A 37 4.34 7.69 -4.92
CA PRO A 37 3.41 8.70 -4.45
C PRO A 37 3.47 10.02 -5.23
N LYS A 38 2.35 10.42 -5.84
CA LYS A 38 2.20 11.71 -6.54
C LYS A 38 0.95 12.45 -6.05
N PRO A 39 0.90 12.86 -4.76
CA PRO A 39 -0.23 13.61 -4.24
C PRO A 39 -0.40 14.94 -5.01
N VAL A 40 -1.61 15.24 -5.47
CA VAL A 40 -1.90 16.46 -6.25
C VAL A 40 -2.50 17.56 -5.37
N ILE A 41 -3.46 17.19 -4.52
CA ILE A 41 -4.23 18.13 -3.67
C ILE A 41 -4.24 17.60 -2.23
N GLY A 42 -3.83 18.44 -1.29
CA GLY A 42 -3.83 18.14 0.15
C GLY A 42 -2.71 17.21 0.61
N ILE A 43 -2.77 16.85 1.90
CA ILE A 43 -1.81 15.96 2.57
C ILE A 43 -2.41 14.55 2.59
N HIS A 44 -1.77 13.62 1.88
CA HIS A 44 -2.19 12.22 1.79
C HIS A 44 -1.41 11.35 2.77
N ARG A 45 -2.08 10.33 3.31
CA ARG A 45 -1.45 9.28 4.12
C ARG A 45 -1.05 8.12 3.21
N PHE A 46 0.21 7.72 3.27
CA PHE A 46 0.74 6.54 2.59
C PHE A 46 1.01 5.49 3.66
N VAL A 47 0.27 4.38 3.60
CA VAL A 47 0.24 3.37 4.64
C VAL A 47 0.96 2.12 4.16
N PHE A 48 1.93 1.65 4.95
CA PHE A 48 2.48 0.30 4.83
C PHE A 48 1.82 -0.58 5.88
N ALA A 49 1.24 -1.69 5.45
CA ALA A 49 0.64 -2.69 6.34
C ALA A 49 1.27 -4.05 6.07
N VAL A 50 1.70 -4.74 7.11
CA VAL A 50 2.31 -6.06 7.06
C VAL A 50 1.33 -7.07 7.61
N PHE A 51 1.16 -8.18 6.88
CA PHE A 51 0.29 -9.29 7.26
C PHE A 51 1.09 -10.59 7.29
N GLN A 52 0.71 -11.50 8.19
CA GLN A 52 1.30 -12.83 8.23
C GLN A 52 0.51 -13.78 7.32
N GLN A 53 1.17 -14.33 6.30
CA GLN A 53 0.60 -15.38 5.47
C GLN A 53 0.58 -16.72 6.21
N LYS A 54 -0.52 -17.47 6.07
CA LYS A 54 -0.64 -18.85 6.61
C LYS A 54 0.15 -19.87 5.79
N ALA A 55 0.36 -19.59 4.50
CA ALA A 55 1.12 -20.43 3.58
C ALA A 55 1.80 -19.57 2.51
N ARG A 56 2.85 -20.11 1.90
CA ARG A 56 3.48 -19.48 0.72
C ARG A 56 2.56 -19.59 -0.49
N GLN A 57 2.68 -18.64 -1.42
CA GLN A 57 1.94 -18.59 -2.69
C GLN A 57 0.42 -18.61 -2.51
N SER A 58 -0.08 -18.13 -1.37
CA SER A 58 -1.51 -18.18 -1.01
C SER A 58 -2.26 -16.87 -1.31
N VAL A 59 -1.58 -15.86 -1.86
CA VAL A 59 -2.14 -14.52 -2.07
C VAL A 59 -2.36 -14.28 -3.56
N ALA A 60 -3.59 -13.96 -3.92
CA ALA A 60 -3.98 -13.60 -5.28
C ALA A 60 -3.74 -12.09 -5.54
N PRO A 61 -3.29 -11.71 -6.75
CA PRO A 61 -3.13 -10.30 -7.11
C PRO A 61 -4.49 -9.58 -7.17
N PRO A 62 -4.53 -8.29 -6.80
CA PRO A 62 -5.75 -7.48 -6.92
C PRO A 62 -6.05 -7.16 -8.38
N ARG A 63 -7.32 -6.87 -8.68
CA ARG A 63 -7.78 -6.56 -10.05
C ARG A 63 -7.41 -5.15 -10.53
N SER A 64 -7.28 -4.20 -9.61
CA SER A 64 -7.02 -2.80 -9.90
C SER A 64 -6.28 -2.14 -8.74
N ARG A 65 -5.51 -1.09 -9.05
CA ARG A 65 -4.92 -0.23 -8.04
C ARG A 65 -5.93 0.74 -7.43
N ARG A 66 -6.89 1.21 -8.24
CA ARG A 66 -7.92 2.15 -7.80
C ARG A 66 -9.03 1.40 -7.07
N PHE A 67 -9.67 2.06 -6.11
CA PHE A 67 -10.73 1.47 -5.29
C PHE A 67 -10.26 0.21 -4.55
N PHE A 68 -8.96 0.15 -4.25
CA PHE A 68 -8.41 -0.91 -3.43
C PHE A 68 -8.98 -0.80 -2.02
N ASN A 69 -9.08 -1.94 -1.33
CA ASN A 69 -9.54 -1.99 0.04
C ASN A 69 -8.70 -3.03 0.79
N THR A 70 -7.78 -2.57 1.63
CA THR A 70 -6.89 -3.43 2.40
C THR A 70 -7.64 -4.46 3.25
N ARG A 71 -8.77 -4.09 3.86
CA ARG A 71 -9.56 -5.00 4.70
C ARG A 71 -10.17 -6.13 3.88
N ASN A 72 -10.79 -5.81 2.75
CA ASN A 72 -11.38 -6.82 1.86
C ASN A 72 -10.27 -7.74 1.30
N PHE A 73 -9.14 -7.16 0.86
CA PHE A 73 -8.00 -7.93 0.38
C PHE A 73 -7.45 -8.91 1.45
N ALA A 74 -7.33 -8.47 2.69
CA ALA A 74 -6.90 -9.32 3.80
C ALA A 74 -7.90 -10.45 4.09
N GLN A 75 -9.20 -10.16 4.03
CA GLN A 75 -10.25 -11.16 4.21
C GLN A 75 -10.25 -12.20 3.09
N THR A 76 -10.22 -11.78 1.83
CA THR A 76 -10.27 -12.70 0.68
C THR A 76 -9.03 -13.60 0.58
N ASN A 77 -7.87 -13.12 1.06
CA ASN A 77 -6.62 -13.88 1.09
C ASN A 77 -6.34 -14.56 2.44
N GLY A 78 -7.29 -14.52 3.40
CA GLY A 78 -7.16 -15.20 4.68
C GLY A 78 -6.01 -14.70 5.57
N LEU A 79 -5.61 -13.44 5.42
CA LEU A 79 -4.45 -12.82 6.08
C LEU A 79 -4.71 -12.39 7.54
N GLY A 80 -5.98 -12.28 7.95
CA GLY A 80 -6.35 -11.82 9.29
C GLY A 80 -6.08 -10.33 9.52
N SER A 81 -5.74 -9.97 10.75
CA SER A 81 -5.36 -8.60 11.13
C SER A 81 -3.89 -8.31 10.78
N PRO A 82 -3.53 -7.04 10.49
CA PRO A 82 -2.14 -6.68 10.26
C PRO A 82 -1.30 -6.93 11.52
N VAL A 83 -0.09 -7.45 11.34
CA VAL A 83 0.89 -7.62 12.43
C VAL A 83 1.64 -6.32 12.73
N SER A 84 1.74 -5.43 11.75
CA SER A 84 2.32 -4.10 11.91
C SER A 84 1.77 -3.17 10.84
N ALA A 85 1.68 -1.88 11.15
CA ALA A 85 1.37 -0.84 10.19
C ALA A 85 2.09 0.46 10.56
N VAL A 86 2.62 1.15 9.55
CA VAL A 86 3.21 2.48 9.67
C VAL A 86 2.70 3.35 8.54
N TYR A 87 2.66 4.66 8.74
CA TYR A 87 2.30 5.58 7.67
C TYR A 87 3.13 6.84 7.71
N PHE A 88 3.24 7.50 6.57
CA PHE A 88 3.77 8.85 6.47
C PHE A 88 2.77 9.75 5.73
N ASN A 89 2.92 11.05 5.93
CA ASN A 89 2.13 12.07 5.24
C ASN A 89 2.97 12.67 4.11
N ALA A 90 2.39 12.85 2.94
CA ALA A 90 3.02 13.61 1.86
C ALA A 90 2.00 14.46 1.11
N GLN A 91 2.47 15.61 0.63
CA GLN A 91 1.70 16.52 -0.22
C GLN A 91 2.51 16.85 -1.47
N ARG A 92 1.89 17.49 -2.45
CA ARG A 92 2.58 17.94 -3.66
C ARG A 92 3.78 18.81 -3.27
N GLU A 93 4.94 18.53 -3.86
CA GLU A 93 6.10 19.40 -3.70
C GLU A 93 5.76 20.81 -4.20
N THR A 94 5.93 21.81 -3.33
CA THR A 94 5.81 23.21 -3.72
C THR A 94 7.17 23.66 -4.24
N ALA A 95 7.21 24.32 -5.40
CA ALA A 95 8.44 24.89 -5.94
C ALA A 95 9.17 25.70 -4.85
N ALA A 96 10.50 25.50 -4.76
CA ALA A 96 11.33 26.23 -3.82
C ALA A 96 11.13 27.73 -4.03
N ARG A 97 10.56 28.40 -3.02
CA ARG A 97 10.49 29.86 -3.01
C ARG A 97 11.87 30.33 -2.56
N ASN A 98 12.72 30.70 -3.52
CA ASN A 98 13.97 31.41 -3.22
C ASN A 98 13.62 32.60 -2.33
N ARG A 99 14.09 32.55 -1.07
CA ARG A 99 13.95 33.63 -0.09
C ARG A 99 15.14 34.55 -0.19
#